data_AF-A0A6M3JS29-F1
#
_entry.id   AF-A0A6M3JS29-F1
#
_cell.length_a   1.000
_cell.length_b   1.000
_cell.length_c   1.000
_cell.angle_alpha   90.00
_cell.angle_beta   90.00
_cell.angle_gamma   90.00
#
_symmetry.space_group_name_H-M   'P 1'
#
loop_
_entity.id
_entity.type
_entity.pdbx_description
1 polymer ?
#
loop_
_entity_poly.entity_id
_entity_poly.type
_entity_poly.pdbx_seq_one_letter_code
_entity_poly.pdbx_strand_id
1 'polypeptide(L)'
;MNHDLQEIKRVQAVIVWVLVVMALANLLFAIRQHLQDKRIESQEKTEPQPQPISFVEATAYTSCEEECGDNPNITATGLDLRTTDLKVVAVSRSLEQYLPMHSKVRIITDDKILDNYVVEDKMSSRITWPAVDILMKTKAEAKEFGNQEVVVGRY
;
A
#
# COMPACT_ATOMS: atom_id res chain seq x y z
N MET A 1 -36.40 28.49 62.34
CA MET A 1 -37.37 28.47 61.21
C MET A 1 -36.90 29.24 59.98
N ASN A 2 -36.54 30.54 60.05
CA ASN A 2 -36.09 31.28 58.86
C ASN A 2 -34.62 31.00 58.47
N HIS A 3 -33.77 30.61 59.43
CA HIS A 3 -32.35 30.26 59.21
C HIS A 3 -32.21 28.87 58.55
N ASP A 4 -32.94 27.87 59.03
CA ASP A 4 -32.91 26.48 58.51
C ASP A 4 -33.36 26.42 57.05
N LEU A 5 -34.36 27.23 56.68
CA LEU A 5 -34.85 27.31 55.31
C LEU A 5 -33.81 27.92 54.35
N GLN A 6 -32.96 28.83 54.83
CA GLN A 6 -31.88 29.40 54.02
C GLN A 6 -30.73 28.42 53.83
N GLU A 7 -30.39 27.62 54.86
CA GLU A 7 -29.37 26.58 54.72
C GLU A 7 -29.80 25.50 53.73
N ILE A 8 -31.06 25.04 53.78
CA ILE A 8 -31.59 24.05 52.83
C ILE A 8 -31.48 24.56 51.38
N LYS A 9 -31.84 25.83 51.14
CA LYS A 9 -31.72 26.45 49.80
C LYS A 9 -30.27 26.54 49.32
N ARG A 10 -29.31 26.82 50.20
CA ARG A 10 -27.88 26.84 49.88
C ARG A 10 -27.39 25.45 49.52
N VAL A 11 -27.73 24.43 50.30
CA VAL A 11 -27.36 23.04 50.03
C VAL A 11 -27.95 22.55 48.71
N GLN A 12 -29.23 22.86 48.45
CA GLN A 12 -29.86 22.54 47.16
C GLN A 12 -29.15 23.23 45.99
N ALA A 13 -28.79 24.51 46.13
CA ALA A 13 -28.06 25.23 45.09
C ALA A 13 -26.69 24.60 44.80
N VAL A 14 -25.96 24.17 45.84
CA VAL A 14 -24.67 23.47 45.68
C VAL A 14 -24.85 22.13 44.97
N ILE A 15 -25.86 21.33 45.35
CA ILE A 15 -26.14 20.04 44.69
C ILE A 15 -26.47 20.24 43.22
N VAL A 16 -27.32 21.21 42.89
CA VAL A 16 -27.66 21.54 41.50
C VAL A 16 -26.41 21.96 40.73
N TRP A 17 -25.56 22.78 41.33
CA TRP A 17 -24.32 23.24 40.68
C TRP A 17 -23.36 22.08 40.39
N VAL A 18 -23.19 21.17 41.36
CA VAL A 18 -22.37 19.95 41.18
C VAL A 18 -22.92 19.07 40.05
N LEU A 19 -24.24 18.86 39.99
CA LEU A 19 -24.87 18.07 38.92
C LEU A 19 -24.67 18.70 37.55
N VAL A 20 -24.77 20.04 37.45
CA VAL A 20 -24.52 20.77 36.20
C VAL A 20 -23.07 20.63 35.74
N VAL A 21 -22.10 20.76 36.65
CA VAL A 21 -20.68 20.59 36.32
C VAL A 21 -20.38 19.16 35.86
N MET A 22 -20.94 18.16 36.53
CA MET A 22 -20.77 16.75 36.14
C MET A 22 -21.36 16.47 34.75
N ALA A 23 -22.54 17.02 34.44
CA ALA A 23 -23.15 16.89 33.13
C ALA A 23 -22.30 17.52 32.02
N LEU A 24 -21.76 18.72 32.27
CA LEU A 24 -20.86 19.41 31.33
C LEU A 24 -19.56 18.64 31.12
N ALA A 25 -18.96 18.10 32.18
CA ALA A 25 -17.75 17.29 32.08
C ALA A 25 -17.96 16.03 31.24
N ASN A 26 -19.09 15.34 31.45
CA ASN A 26 -19.45 14.17 30.64
C ASN A 26 -19.68 14.52 29.16
N LEU A 27 -20.34 15.66 28.88
CA LEU A 27 -20.55 16.12 27.51
C LEU A 27 -19.22 16.45 26.82
N LEU A 28 -18.32 17.15 27.50
CA LEU A 28 -16.98 17.47 26.99
C LEU A 28 -16.15 16.21 26.71
N PHE A 29 -16.24 15.21 27.59
CA PHE A 29 -15.57 13.93 27.39
C PHE A 29 -16.09 13.19 26.16
N ALA A 30 -17.42 13.11 25.99
CA ALA A 30 -18.04 12.49 24.82
C ALA A 30 -17.67 13.21 23.51
N ILE A 31 -17.68 14.54 23.50
CA ILE A 31 -17.24 15.33 22.34
C ILE A 31 -15.78 15.03 22.01
N ARG A 32 -14.91 14.96 23.03
CA ARG A 32 -13.49 14.67 22.84
C ARG A 32 -13.25 13.28 22.26
N GLN A 33 -13.99 12.26 22.72
CA GLN A 33 -13.91 10.91 22.15
C GLN A 33 -14.33 10.90 20.68
N HIS A 34 -15.49 11.48 20.36
CA HIS A 34 -15.98 11.55 18.98
C HIS A 34 -15.00 12.26 18.03
N LEU A 35 -14.33 13.31 18.50
CA LEU A 35 -13.31 14.01 17.73
C LEU A 35 -12.02 13.17 17.56
N GLN A 36 -11.65 12.35 18.55
CA GLN A 36 -10.54 11.40 18.42
C GLN A 36 -10.87 10.31 17.41
N ASP A 37 -12.05 9.72 17.48
CA ASP A 37 -12.49 8.65 16.57
C ASP A 37 -12.52 9.12 15.12
N LYS A 38 -13.10 10.31 14.87
CA LYS A 38 -13.07 10.93 13.54
C LYS A 38 -11.65 11.22 13.04
N ARG A 39 -10.73 11.56 13.94
CA ARG A 39 -9.33 11.77 13.58
C ARG A 39 -8.67 10.46 13.19
N ILE A 40 -8.88 9.39 13.95
CA ILE A 40 -8.34 8.05 13.65
C ILE A 40 -8.90 7.56 12.30
N GLU A 41 -10.21 7.65 12.09
CA GLU A 41 -10.87 7.29 10.82
C GLU A 41 -10.31 8.10 9.64
N SER A 42 -10.04 9.39 9.84
CA SER A 42 -9.41 10.23 8.81
C SER A 42 -7.96 9.83 8.51
N GLN A 43 -7.21 9.38 9.51
CA GLN A 43 -5.82 8.94 9.36
C GLN A 43 -5.76 7.57 8.68
N GLU A 44 -6.62 6.62 9.07
CA GLU A 44 -6.74 5.30 8.44
C GLU A 44 -7.14 5.40 6.96
N LYS A 45 -7.97 6.39 6.60
CA LYS A 45 -8.35 6.64 5.20
C LYS A 45 -7.22 7.26 4.36
N THR A 46 -6.20 7.85 5.01
CA THR A 46 -5.11 8.56 4.33
C THR A 46 -3.86 7.70 4.20
N GLU A 47 -3.70 6.67 5.04
CA GLU A 47 -2.62 5.69 4.88
C GLU A 47 -2.97 4.77 3.69
N PRO A 48 -2.08 4.63 2.68
CA PRO A 48 -2.34 3.76 1.55
C PRO A 48 -2.51 2.33 2.08
N GLN A 49 -3.73 1.80 1.96
CA GLN A 49 -4.01 0.39 2.21
C GLN A 49 -2.99 -0.44 1.43
N PRO A 50 -2.19 -1.31 2.07
CA PRO A 50 -1.25 -2.17 1.34
C PRO A 50 -2.07 -3.00 0.36
N GLN A 51 -1.92 -2.71 -0.93
CA GLN A 51 -2.65 -3.39 -1.98
C GLN A 51 -2.37 -4.89 -1.89
N PRO A 52 -3.35 -5.77 -2.23
CA PRO A 52 -3.27 -7.20 -1.96
C PRO A 52 -1.98 -7.76 -2.57
N ILE A 53 -1.07 -8.06 -1.67
CA ILE A 53 0.19 -8.70 -1.96
C ILE A 53 -0.14 -10.08 -2.53
N SER A 54 0.28 -10.33 -3.76
CA SER A 54 -0.07 -11.55 -4.49
C SER A 54 1.15 -12.47 -4.58
N PHE A 55 0.94 -13.77 -4.28
CA PHE A 55 1.89 -14.81 -4.61
C PHE A 55 1.85 -15.03 -6.12
N VAL A 56 2.99 -14.83 -6.78
CA VAL A 56 3.14 -14.94 -8.24
C VAL A 56 4.42 -15.71 -8.57
N GLU A 57 4.43 -16.36 -9.74
CA GLU A 57 5.67 -16.90 -10.28
C GLU A 57 6.53 -15.74 -10.81
N ALA A 58 7.79 -15.66 -10.36
CA ALA A 58 8.76 -14.73 -10.90
C ALA A 58 9.84 -15.46 -11.69
N THR A 59 10.12 -14.92 -12.86
CA THR A 59 11.27 -15.25 -13.68
C THR A 59 12.16 -14.01 -13.83
N ALA A 60 13.33 -14.19 -14.45
CA ALA A 60 14.19 -13.08 -14.82
C ALA A 60 14.65 -13.24 -16.27
N TYR A 61 14.77 -12.12 -16.96
CA TYR A 61 15.18 -12.03 -18.35
C TYR A 61 16.18 -10.90 -18.56
N THR A 62 16.75 -10.83 -19.76
CA THR A 62 17.64 -9.76 -20.21
C THR A 62 17.14 -9.17 -21.53
N SER A 63 17.58 -7.95 -21.86
CA SER A 63 17.22 -7.27 -23.11
C SER A 63 17.98 -7.83 -24.32
N CYS A 64 17.95 -9.14 -24.54
CA CYS A 64 18.59 -9.81 -25.67
C CYS A 64 17.57 -10.26 -26.73
N GLU A 65 17.99 -10.36 -27.99
CA GLU A 65 17.11 -10.75 -29.11
C GLU A 65 16.47 -12.14 -28.91
N GLU A 66 17.16 -13.06 -28.23
CA GLU A 66 16.64 -14.40 -27.93
C GLU A 66 15.39 -14.36 -27.05
N GLU A 67 15.29 -13.36 -26.15
CA GLU A 67 14.23 -13.23 -25.16
C GLU A 67 13.16 -12.22 -25.60
N CYS A 68 13.54 -11.18 -26.34
CA CYS A 68 12.67 -10.05 -26.68
C CYS A 68 12.39 -9.87 -28.19
N GLY A 69 13.02 -10.66 -29.07
CA GLY A 69 12.84 -10.59 -30.52
C GLY A 69 13.45 -9.35 -31.18
N ASP A 70 12.74 -8.74 -32.12
CA ASP A 70 13.29 -7.74 -33.07
C ASP A 70 13.69 -6.39 -32.46
N ASN A 71 13.13 -6.02 -31.29
CA ASN A 71 13.41 -4.74 -30.63
C ASN A 71 13.65 -4.94 -29.12
N PRO A 72 14.78 -5.57 -28.73
CA PRO A 72 14.96 -6.07 -27.37
C PRO A 72 15.14 -4.98 -26.31
N ASN A 73 15.34 -3.73 -26.74
CA ASN A 73 15.58 -2.58 -25.87
C ASN A 73 14.36 -1.68 -25.70
N ILE A 74 13.22 -1.97 -26.34
CA ILE A 74 12.02 -1.16 -26.27
C ILE A 74 10.92 -1.96 -25.57
N THR A 75 10.45 -1.48 -24.43
CA THR A 75 9.38 -2.15 -23.66
C THR A 75 8.01 -1.98 -24.33
N ALA A 76 6.99 -2.72 -23.88
CA ALA A 76 5.61 -2.57 -24.37
C ALA A 76 5.04 -1.15 -24.24
N THR A 77 5.50 -0.36 -23.27
CA THR A 77 5.12 1.06 -23.11
C THR A 77 5.93 2.03 -23.97
N GLY A 78 6.97 1.55 -24.67
CA GLY A 78 7.86 2.34 -25.50
C GLY A 78 9.09 2.91 -24.78
N LEU A 79 9.38 2.46 -23.56
CA LEU A 79 10.58 2.88 -22.82
C LEU A 79 11.84 2.28 -23.47
N ASP A 80 12.85 3.13 -23.72
CA ASP A 80 14.16 2.68 -24.21
C ASP A 80 15.09 2.31 -23.05
N LEU A 81 15.30 1.00 -22.88
CA LEU A 81 16.12 0.38 -21.83
C LEU A 81 17.58 0.83 -21.85
N ARG A 82 18.10 1.35 -22.96
CA ARG A 82 19.49 1.82 -23.08
C ARG A 82 19.71 3.20 -22.48
N THR A 83 18.62 3.95 -22.30
CA THR A 83 18.65 5.36 -21.88
C THR A 83 18.03 5.59 -20.51
N THR A 84 17.52 4.53 -19.89
CA THR A 84 16.82 4.58 -18.61
C THR A 84 17.62 3.89 -17.51
N ASP A 85 17.54 4.43 -16.30
CA ASP A 85 18.06 3.78 -15.08
C ASP A 85 16.93 3.06 -14.29
N LEU A 86 15.72 3.01 -14.86
CA LEU A 86 14.58 2.35 -14.22
C LEU A 86 14.78 0.84 -14.18
N LYS A 87 14.44 0.23 -13.05
CA LYS A 87 14.30 -1.22 -12.95
C LYS A 87 12.93 -1.60 -13.51
N VAL A 88 12.92 -2.44 -14.54
CA VAL A 88 11.70 -2.79 -15.26
C VAL A 88 11.25 -4.20 -14.87
N VAL A 89 9.93 -4.37 -14.78
CA VAL A 89 9.29 -5.67 -14.69
C VAL A 89 8.25 -5.80 -15.79
N ALA A 90 8.17 -6.99 -16.38
CA ALA A 90 7.08 -7.39 -17.25
C ALA A 90 6.02 -8.12 -16.42
N VAL A 91 4.74 -7.87 -16.69
CA VAL A 91 3.64 -8.55 -15.98
C VAL A 91 2.81 -9.38 -16.94
N SER A 92 2.26 -10.49 -16.43
CA SER A 92 1.27 -11.27 -17.18
C SER A 92 -0.05 -10.52 -17.31
N ARG A 93 -0.84 -10.87 -18.33
CA ARG A 93 -2.13 -10.20 -18.61
C ARG A 93 -3.13 -10.34 -17.46
N SER A 94 -3.10 -11.46 -16.73
CA SER A 94 -3.98 -11.68 -15.57
C SER A 94 -3.60 -10.79 -14.38
N LEU A 95 -2.34 -10.35 -14.32
CA LEU A 95 -1.82 -9.47 -13.28
C LEU A 95 -1.91 -7.98 -13.66
N GLU A 96 -2.02 -7.63 -14.94
CA GLU A 96 -2.11 -6.23 -15.43
C GLU A 96 -3.28 -5.45 -14.82
N GLN A 97 -4.40 -6.10 -14.49
CA GLN A 97 -5.53 -5.45 -13.82
C GLN A 97 -5.21 -5.00 -12.38
N TYR A 98 -4.23 -5.64 -11.73
CA TYR A 98 -3.80 -5.34 -10.37
C TYR A 98 -2.52 -4.49 -10.36
N LEU A 99 -1.63 -4.73 -11.32
CA LEU A 99 -0.37 -4.04 -11.55
C LEU A 99 -0.39 -3.40 -12.95
N PRO A 100 -1.14 -2.31 -13.15
CA PRO A 100 -1.22 -1.66 -14.44
C PRO A 100 0.13 -1.07 -14.86
N MET A 101 0.30 -0.83 -16.16
CA MET A 101 1.50 -0.17 -16.70
C MET A 101 1.82 1.12 -15.95
N HIS A 102 3.11 1.42 -15.80
CA HIS A 102 3.71 2.50 -15.01
C HIS A 102 3.54 2.38 -13.48
N SER A 103 2.98 1.29 -12.97
CA SER A 103 2.92 1.06 -11.52
C SER A 103 4.32 0.80 -10.94
N LYS A 104 4.58 1.38 -9.78
CA LYS A 104 5.75 1.05 -8.96
C LYS A 104 5.44 -0.17 -8.11
N VAL A 105 6.34 -1.15 -8.13
CA VAL A 105 6.16 -2.40 -7.43
C VAL A 105 7.41 -2.81 -6.67
N ARG A 106 7.16 -3.51 -5.58
CA ARG A 106 8.16 -4.18 -4.77
C ARG A 106 7.96 -5.68 -4.91
N ILE A 107 9.05 -6.39 -5.06
CA ILE A 107 9.09 -7.85 -5.14
C ILE A 107 9.80 -8.35 -3.88
N ILE A 108 9.17 -9.27 -3.17
CA ILE A 108 9.68 -9.85 -1.93
C ILE A 108 9.92 -11.33 -2.21
N THR A 109 11.17 -11.77 -2.09
CA THR A 109 11.56 -13.18 -2.09
C THR A 109 11.79 -13.64 -0.65
N ASP A 110 12.12 -14.92 -0.44
CA ASP A 110 12.42 -15.47 0.89
C ASP A 110 13.62 -14.79 1.57
N ASP A 111 14.59 -14.34 0.76
CA ASP A 111 15.91 -13.89 1.15
C ASP A 111 16.13 -12.38 1.00
N LYS A 112 15.33 -11.69 0.18
CA LYS A 112 15.56 -10.28 -0.16
C LYS A 112 14.29 -9.52 -0.56
N ILE A 113 14.36 -8.20 -0.37
CA ILE A 113 13.37 -7.26 -0.89
C ILE A 113 13.97 -6.52 -2.08
N LEU A 114 13.35 -6.68 -3.24
CA LEU A 114 13.69 -6.05 -4.50
C LEU A 114 12.76 -4.86 -4.73
N ASP A 115 13.26 -3.67 -4.43
CA ASP A 115 12.48 -2.42 -4.44
C ASP A 115 12.72 -1.56 -5.71
N ASN A 116 11.78 -0.65 -5.98
CA ASN A 116 11.81 0.33 -7.07
C ASN A 116 11.74 -0.23 -8.49
N TYR A 117 10.93 -1.28 -8.68
CA TYR A 117 10.60 -1.77 -10.02
C TYR A 117 9.40 -1.00 -10.58
N VAL A 118 9.37 -0.82 -11.89
CA VAL A 118 8.28 -0.17 -12.62
C VAL A 118 7.76 -1.14 -13.67
N VAL A 119 6.44 -1.29 -13.72
CA VAL A 119 5.77 -2.12 -14.73
C VAL A 119 5.79 -1.38 -16.06
N GLU A 120 6.72 -1.73 -16.95
CA GLU A 120 6.84 -1.07 -18.27
C GLU A 120 6.69 -2.05 -19.43
N ASP A 121 6.62 -3.36 -19.13
CA ASP A 121 6.57 -4.39 -20.16
C ASP A 121 5.49 -5.45 -19.91
N LYS A 122 5.26 -6.29 -20.92
CA LYS A 122 4.23 -7.32 -20.90
C LYS A 122 4.82 -8.68 -21.23
N MET A 123 4.48 -9.67 -20.40
CA MET A 123 4.80 -11.06 -20.73
C MET A 123 3.99 -11.54 -21.94
N SER A 124 4.48 -12.60 -22.57
CA SER A 124 3.80 -13.25 -23.69
C SER A 124 2.35 -13.59 -23.37
N SER A 125 1.47 -13.46 -24.36
CA SER A 125 0.03 -13.76 -24.23
C SER A 125 -0.29 -15.21 -23.87
N ARG A 126 0.69 -16.11 -23.98
CA ARG A 126 0.58 -17.52 -23.62
C ARG A 126 0.63 -17.74 -22.11
N ILE A 127 1.19 -16.79 -21.37
CA ILE A 127 1.24 -16.81 -19.91
C ILE A 127 -0.11 -16.33 -19.39
N THR A 128 -0.93 -17.28 -18.94
CA THR A 128 -2.31 -17.04 -18.48
C THR A 128 -2.42 -17.00 -16.96
N TRP A 129 -1.41 -17.45 -16.23
CA TRP A 129 -1.34 -17.41 -14.78
C TRP A 129 -0.68 -16.11 -14.26
N PRO A 130 -0.87 -15.76 -12.98
CA PRO A 130 -0.21 -14.61 -12.37
C PRO A 130 1.32 -14.81 -12.36
N ALA A 131 2.04 -13.99 -13.11
CA ALA A 131 3.48 -14.07 -13.20
C ALA A 131 4.11 -12.70 -13.48
N VAL A 132 5.37 -12.56 -13.09
CA VAL A 132 6.22 -11.40 -13.38
C VAL A 132 7.55 -11.85 -13.97
N ASP A 133 8.11 -11.06 -14.87
CA ASP A 133 9.44 -11.27 -15.42
C ASP A 133 10.33 -10.06 -15.12
N ILE A 134 11.42 -10.27 -14.43
CA ILE A 134 12.27 -9.19 -13.92
C ILE A 134 13.40 -8.93 -14.91
N LEU A 135 13.51 -7.68 -15.38
CA LEU A 135 14.63 -7.29 -16.23
C LEU A 135 15.91 -7.24 -15.38
N MET A 136 16.87 -8.08 -15.74
CA MET A 136 18.21 -8.11 -15.15
C MET A 136 19.23 -7.58 -16.15
N LYS A 137 20.37 -7.10 -15.64
CA LYS A 137 21.41 -6.49 -16.49
C LYS A 137 22.19 -7.57 -17.24
N THR A 138 22.36 -8.75 -16.65
CA THR A 138 23.16 -9.83 -17.23
C THR A 138 22.46 -11.19 -17.16
N LYS A 139 22.79 -12.08 -18.09
CA LYS A 139 22.28 -13.46 -18.11
C LYS A 139 22.74 -14.27 -16.90
N ALA A 140 23.86 -13.89 -16.29
CA ALA A 140 24.34 -14.49 -15.04
C ALA A 140 23.42 -14.14 -13.86
N GLU A 141 23.06 -12.86 -13.72
CA GLU A 141 22.11 -12.40 -12.69
C GLU A 141 20.73 -13.03 -12.88
N ALA A 142 20.24 -13.12 -14.13
CA ALA A 142 18.96 -13.77 -14.42
C ALA A 142 18.97 -15.26 -14.03
N LYS A 143 20.06 -15.97 -14.32
CA LYS A 143 20.22 -17.38 -13.92
C LYS A 143 20.35 -17.57 -12.41
N GLU A 144 21.03 -16.66 -11.73
CA GLU A 144 21.17 -16.67 -10.28
C GLU A 144 19.82 -16.42 -9.58
N PHE A 145 19.00 -15.53 -10.14
CA PHE A 145 17.64 -15.31 -9.67
C PHE A 145 16.76 -16.56 -9.84
N GLY A 146 16.84 -17.21 -11.01
CA GLY A 146 16.09 -18.43 -11.29
C GLY A 146 14.56 -18.23 -11.28
N ASN A 147 13.82 -19.33 -11.33
CA ASN A 147 12.36 -19.29 -11.22
C ASN A 147 11.99 -19.54 -9.76
N GLN A 148 11.15 -18.67 -9.20
CA GLN A 148 10.71 -18.78 -7.81
C GLN A 148 9.35 -18.14 -7.60
N GLU A 149 8.67 -18.56 -6.54
CA GLU A 149 7.44 -17.88 -6.10
C GLU A 149 7.83 -16.64 -5.29
N VAL A 150 7.20 -15.52 -5.61
CA VAL A 150 7.47 -14.24 -4.95
C VAL A 150 6.18 -13.56 -4.56
N VAL A 151 6.35 -12.60 -3.68
CA VAL A 151 5.32 -11.76 -3.12
C VAL A 151 5.46 -10.39 -3.78
N VAL A 152 4.51 -10.00 -4.63
CA VAL A 152 4.53 -8.71 -5.35
C VAL A 152 3.44 -7.77 -4.86
N GLY A 153 3.78 -6.50 -4.67
CA GLY A 153 2.84 -5.47 -4.22
C GLY A 153 3.19 -4.08 -4.78
N ARG A 154 2.14 -3.27 -4.99
CA ARG A 154 2.25 -1.87 -5.38
C ARG A 154 2.47 -0.98 -4.15
N TYR A 155 3.23 0.10 -4.30
CA TYR A 155 3.42 1.13 -3.28
C TYR A 155 3.46 2.55 -3.87
#